data_AF-A0A0S2MMH3-F1
#
_entry.id   AF-A0A0S2MMH3-F1
#
_cell.length_a   1.000
_cell.length_b   1.000
_cell.length_c   1.000
_cell.angle_alpha   90.00
_cell.angle_beta   90.00
_cell.angle_gamma   90.00
#
_symmetry.space_group_name_H-M   'P 1'
#
loop_
_entity.id
_entity.type
_entity.pdbx_description
1 polymer ?
#
loop_
_entity_poly.entity_id
_entity_poly.type
_entity_poly.pdbx_seq_one_letter_code
_entity_poly.pdbx_strand_id
1 'polypeptide(L)'
;MAYLKQKDYLYTKNDPKASKEDTLSLLDQVTEQNELLENIKKEFPLNEDLDIGGTKIAINVFNEIDNKKYDYNLSLNNLINLDFKRVATGNNNYRLVFSVVSEKDNKILIPNVETIYDAKKKLLDLLLEINKFSDFMLKNDKRKELVDELTSLSKDEDINNKIFNFRFISSKDADIEHEFLRSVVTQNRYKTYDNPIILYISLILIHNLSKNTNKDFYLDSMHVSDSTLDASFLEKAGVKIGNGIIVTTGLIISNSELGDGAAKFNAVYKVENTDGKKVTVIRDELATINHGNNPDTIKEKLKKLENLEQNRKDTILAVKEIKWSKKIKRDDVLKLMALISHVRNVPSRLKDSMKKSIDKIDLTKQAYNVIEIFDKLDGFLEEEDPDITLILESKFNEWLTKL
;
A
#
# COMPACT_ATOMS: atom_id res chain seq x y z
N MET A 1 -16.25 -1.63 -2.29
CA MET A 1 -17.10 -1.58 -1.08
C MET A 1 -17.50 -0.12 -0.93
N ALA A 2 -18.79 0.21 -1.01
CA ALA A 2 -19.24 1.61 -1.15
C ALA A 2 -19.01 2.51 0.09
N TYR A 3 -18.61 1.93 1.23
CA TYR A 3 -18.59 2.62 2.52
C TYR A 3 -17.21 2.99 3.04
N LEU A 4 -16.13 2.61 2.35
CA LEU A 4 -14.77 2.95 2.79
C LEU A 4 -14.19 3.94 1.78
N LYS A 5 -13.81 5.12 2.27
CA LYS A 5 -13.31 6.20 1.42
C LYS A 5 -11.93 5.82 0.90
N GLN A 6 -11.73 6.08 -0.38
CA GLN A 6 -10.42 6.04 -1.03
C GLN A 6 -10.23 7.38 -1.71
N LYS A 7 -9.00 7.89 -1.66
CA LYS A 7 -8.66 9.19 -2.19
C LYS A 7 -7.33 9.13 -2.91
N ASP A 8 -7.29 9.82 -4.03
CA ASP A 8 -6.09 10.00 -4.83
C ASP A 8 -5.69 11.47 -4.81
N TYR A 9 -4.39 11.68 -4.77
CA TYR A 9 -3.74 12.96 -4.99
C TYR A 9 -2.71 12.79 -6.11
N LEU A 10 -2.68 13.77 -7.01
CA LEU A 10 -1.69 13.88 -8.07
C LEU A 10 -1.16 15.31 -8.07
N TYR A 11 0.17 15.44 -8.10
CA TYR A 11 0.83 16.73 -8.05
C TYR A 11 0.47 17.63 -9.22
N THR A 12 0.18 18.89 -8.94
CA THR A 12 0.17 19.94 -9.95
C THR A 12 1.25 20.98 -9.71
N LYS A 13 1.77 21.54 -10.81
CA LYS A 13 2.86 22.52 -10.74
C LYS A 13 2.40 23.71 -9.89
N ASN A 14 3.16 23.98 -8.84
CA ASN A 14 2.93 25.00 -7.80
C ASN A 14 2.03 24.59 -6.62
N ASP A 15 1.69 23.30 -6.45
CA ASP A 15 0.99 22.89 -5.24
C ASP A 15 1.79 23.26 -3.98
N PRO A 16 1.12 23.83 -2.96
CA PRO A 16 1.78 24.40 -1.80
C PRO A 16 2.44 23.35 -0.90
N LYS A 17 3.44 23.81 -0.16
CA LYS A 17 4.07 23.05 0.92
C LYS A 17 3.19 23.12 2.17
N ALA A 18 3.18 22.04 2.96
CA ALA A 18 2.52 21.98 4.25
C ALA A 18 3.31 22.75 5.32
N SER A 19 2.60 23.43 6.22
CA SER A 19 3.25 23.97 7.42
C SER A 19 3.59 22.85 8.41
N LYS A 20 4.34 23.20 9.46
CA LYS A 20 4.56 22.34 10.62
C LYS A 20 3.24 21.87 11.22
N GLU A 21 2.28 22.77 11.42
CA GLU A 21 0.97 22.46 12.00
C GLU A 21 0.15 21.54 11.10
N ASP A 22 0.13 21.80 9.78
CA ASP A 22 -0.51 20.91 8.80
C ASP A 22 0.04 19.48 8.94
N THR A 23 1.37 19.34 9.08
CA THR A 23 2.04 18.02 9.21
C THR A 23 1.75 17.34 10.53
N LEU A 24 1.74 18.08 11.64
CA LEU A 24 1.42 17.55 12.96
C LEU A 24 -0.04 17.07 13.06
N SER A 25 -0.96 17.67 12.28
CA SER A 25 -2.36 17.26 12.25
C SER A 25 -2.59 15.80 11.85
N LEU A 26 -1.64 15.19 11.11
CA LEU A 26 -1.68 13.75 10.80
C LEU A 26 -1.70 12.89 12.07
N LEU A 27 -0.95 13.29 13.10
CA LEU A 27 -0.86 12.54 14.35
C LEU A 27 -2.09 12.73 15.24
N ASP A 28 -2.85 13.81 15.07
CA ASP A 28 -4.08 14.07 15.82
C ASP A 28 -5.20 13.05 15.50
N GLN A 29 -5.09 12.36 14.35
CA GLN A 29 -6.00 11.28 13.99
C GLN A 29 -5.80 9.99 14.82
N VAL A 30 -4.68 9.88 15.54
CA VAL A 30 -4.34 8.69 16.34
C VAL A 30 -4.70 8.96 17.80
N THR A 31 -5.84 8.46 18.26
CA THR A 31 -6.40 8.84 19.58
C THR A 31 -6.00 7.92 20.73
N GLU A 32 -5.53 6.70 20.45
CA GLU A 32 -5.36 5.64 21.48
C GLU A 32 -3.89 5.27 21.75
N GLN A 33 -2.92 5.94 21.12
CA GLN A 33 -1.50 5.53 21.12
C GLN A 33 -0.55 6.62 21.64
N ASN A 34 -0.92 7.32 22.72
CA ASN A 34 -0.18 8.49 23.23
C ASN A 34 1.32 8.23 23.47
N GLU A 35 1.69 7.13 24.13
CA GLU A 35 3.10 6.80 24.39
C GLU A 35 3.89 6.59 23.09
N LEU A 36 3.28 5.91 22.11
CA LEU A 36 3.89 5.74 20.81
C LEU A 36 4.06 7.09 20.12
N LEU A 37 3.03 7.93 20.08
CA LEU A 37 3.08 9.22 19.42
C LEU A 37 4.18 10.12 20.00
N GLU A 38 4.33 10.14 21.31
CA GLU A 38 5.42 10.88 21.96
C GLU A 38 6.79 10.34 21.58
N ASN A 39 6.96 9.01 21.52
CA ASN A 39 8.19 8.39 21.03
C ASN A 39 8.44 8.70 19.55
N ILE A 40 7.41 8.72 18.70
CA ILE A 40 7.53 9.06 17.28
C ILE A 40 7.95 10.52 17.10
N LYS A 41 7.33 11.46 17.82
CA LYS A 41 7.72 12.88 17.79
C LYS A 41 9.15 13.09 18.28
N LYS A 42 9.61 12.30 19.24
CA LYS A 42 10.99 12.34 19.76
C LYS A 42 12.00 11.81 18.74
N GLU A 43 11.73 10.65 18.14
CA GLU A 43 12.66 10.01 17.21
C GLU A 43 12.63 10.64 15.80
N PHE A 44 11.50 11.25 15.42
CA PHE A 44 11.28 11.97 14.18
C PHE A 44 10.75 13.39 14.48
N PRO A 45 11.63 14.31 14.93
CA PRO A 45 11.22 15.66 15.29
C PRO A 45 10.98 16.54 14.06
N LEU A 46 9.91 17.33 14.09
CA LEU A 46 9.62 18.37 13.10
C LEU A 46 9.60 19.74 13.79
N ASN A 47 10.60 20.57 13.49
CA ASN A 47 10.79 21.88 14.12
C ASN A 47 10.45 23.07 13.20
N GLU A 48 10.15 22.81 11.94
CA GLU A 48 9.92 23.81 10.89
C GLU A 48 8.93 23.28 9.85
N ASP A 49 8.58 24.14 8.89
CA ASP A 49 7.71 23.78 7.78
C ASP A 49 8.37 22.77 6.84
N LEU A 50 7.55 21.94 6.17
CA LEU A 50 8.07 20.95 5.23
C LEU A 50 8.57 21.62 3.95
N ASP A 51 9.73 21.17 3.50
CA ASP A 51 10.32 21.59 2.23
C ASP A 51 10.00 20.61 1.09
N ILE A 52 8.71 20.29 0.92
CA ILE A 52 8.24 19.30 -0.06
C ILE A 52 6.99 19.85 -0.75
N GLY A 53 7.06 20.04 -2.07
CA GLY A 53 5.92 20.52 -2.86
C GLY A 53 4.75 19.54 -2.83
N GLY A 54 3.51 20.04 -2.85
CA GLY A 54 2.31 19.20 -2.91
C GLY A 54 1.75 18.71 -1.58
N THR A 55 2.55 18.79 -0.51
CA THR A 55 2.23 18.16 0.78
C THR A 55 0.98 18.74 1.45
N LYS A 56 0.69 20.04 1.29
CA LYS A 56 -0.49 20.64 1.93
C LYS A 56 -1.80 20.06 1.38
N ILE A 57 -1.90 19.92 0.06
CA ILE A 57 -3.11 19.39 -0.58
C ILE A 57 -3.23 17.89 -0.25
N ALA A 58 -2.12 17.16 -0.33
CA ALA A 58 -2.13 15.74 0.01
C ALA A 58 -2.55 15.46 1.46
N ILE A 59 -2.07 16.24 2.43
CA ILE A 59 -2.49 16.10 3.83
C ILE A 59 -3.99 16.40 3.98
N ASN A 60 -4.50 17.42 3.29
CA ASN A 60 -5.94 17.69 3.30
C ASN A 60 -6.73 16.51 2.73
N VAL A 61 -6.30 15.95 1.60
CA VAL A 61 -6.91 14.75 0.99
C VAL A 61 -6.84 13.55 1.94
N PHE A 62 -5.73 13.37 2.65
CA PHE A 62 -5.57 12.35 3.67
C PHE A 62 -6.56 12.54 4.82
N ASN A 63 -6.72 13.77 5.30
CA ASN A 63 -7.63 14.14 6.38
C ASN A 63 -9.12 13.99 6.02
N GLU A 64 -9.47 13.85 4.73
CA GLU A 64 -10.83 13.51 4.30
C GLU A 64 -11.21 12.03 4.56
N ILE A 65 -10.23 11.17 4.86
CA ILE A 65 -10.44 9.81 5.35
C ILE A 65 -10.78 9.88 6.85
N ASP A 66 -12.05 10.10 7.14
CA ASP A 66 -12.60 10.37 8.49
C ASP A 66 -13.10 9.12 9.23
N ASN A 67 -12.69 7.94 8.78
CA ASN A 67 -13.08 6.68 9.39
C ASN A 67 -12.52 6.56 10.81
N LYS A 68 -13.39 6.27 11.79
CA LYS A 68 -12.98 6.09 13.18
C LYS A 68 -12.66 4.63 13.44
N LYS A 69 -11.42 4.37 13.86
CA LYS A 69 -10.94 3.04 14.26
C LYS A 69 -10.92 2.96 15.78
N TYR A 70 -11.36 1.83 16.31
CA TYR A 70 -11.37 1.58 17.74
C TYR A 70 -11.35 0.07 18.01
N ASP A 71 -10.82 -0.32 19.17
CA ASP A 71 -10.61 -1.70 19.52
C ASP A 71 -11.40 -2.09 20.79
N TYR A 72 -11.96 -3.30 20.81
CA TYR A 72 -12.51 -3.91 22.02
C TYR A 72 -11.88 -5.27 22.28
N ASN A 73 -11.59 -5.57 23.54
CA ASN A 73 -11.26 -6.93 23.98
C ASN A 73 -12.57 -7.69 24.19
N LEU A 74 -12.88 -8.62 23.29
CA LEU A 74 -14.15 -9.35 23.27
C LEU A 74 -13.92 -10.86 23.18
N SER A 75 -14.88 -11.60 23.69
CA SER A 75 -15.08 -13.04 23.54
C SER A 75 -16.25 -13.35 22.61
N LEU A 76 -16.49 -14.63 22.31
CA LEU A 76 -17.64 -15.04 21.51
C LEU A 76 -18.98 -14.75 22.22
N ASN A 77 -19.00 -14.75 23.56
CA ASN A 77 -20.18 -14.38 24.37
C ASN A 77 -20.62 -12.93 24.17
N ASN A 78 -19.72 -12.05 23.72
CA ASN A 78 -20.08 -10.68 23.40
C ASN A 78 -20.85 -10.56 22.09
N LEU A 79 -20.94 -11.62 21.27
CA LEU A 79 -21.53 -11.56 19.94
C LEU A 79 -22.93 -12.18 19.97
N ILE A 80 -23.95 -11.38 19.64
CA ILE A 80 -25.34 -11.85 19.53
C ILE A 80 -25.87 -11.65 18.12
N ASN A 81 -26.99 -12.30 17.79
CA ASN A 81 -27.67 -12.19 16.51
C ASN A 81 -26.74 -12.49 15.31
N LEU A 82 -25.89 -13.51 15.45
CA LEU A 82 -25.01 -13.98 14.38
C LEU A 82 -25.84 -14.43 13.17
N ASP A 83 -25.59 -13.85 11.99
CA ASP A 83 -26.15 -14.29 10.71
C ASP A 83 -25.16 -14.04 9.57
N PHE A 84 -25.43 -14.60 8.40
CA PHE A 84 -24.67 -14.36 7.17
C PHE A 84 -25.52 -13.63 6.13
N LYS A 85 -25.04 -12.45 5.71
CA LYS A 85 -25.64 -11.61 4.67
C LYS A 85 -24.90 -11.80 3.35
N ARG A 86 -25.64 -12.16 2.30
CA ARG A 86 -25.10 -12.27 0.93
C ARG A 86 -24.77 -10.87 0.40
N VAL A 87 -23.63 -10.71 -0.24
CA VAL A 87 -23.22 -9.45 -0.91
C VAL A 87 -23.18 -9.62 -2.42
N ALA A 88 -23.56 -8.55 -3.14
CA ALA A 88 -23.72 -8.58 -4.59
C ALA A 88 -22.41 -8.75 -5.38
N THR A 89 -21.26 -8.45 -4.77
CA THR A 89 -19.95 -8.54 -5.43
C THR A 89 -19.36 -9.94 -5.26
N GLY A 90 -19.36 -10.74 -6.33
CA GLY A 90 -18.73 -12.06 -6.42
C GLY A 90 -19.69 -13.24 -6.19
N ASN A 91 -19.45 -14.35 -6.89
CA ASN A 91 -20.22 -15.59 -6.72
C ASN A 91 -20.00 -16.15 -5.31
N ASN A 92 -21.08 -16.34 -4.54
CA ASN A 92 -21.08 -16.91 -3.18
C ASN A 92 -20.31 -16.11 -2.10
N ASN A 93 -20.31 -14.78 -2.17
CA ASN A 93 -19.77 -13.96 -1.09
C ASN A 93 -20.82 -13.64 -0.01
N TYR A 94 -20.49 -14.01 1.23
CA TYR A 94 -21.26 -13.72 2.43
C TYR A 94 -20.39 -12.93 3.43
N ARG A 95 -20.99 -11.95 4.09
CA ARG A 95 -20.46 -11.29 5.28
C ARG A 95 -21.12 -11.88 6.52
N LEU A 96 -20.36 -12.05 7.59
CA LEU A 96 -20.94 -12.31 8.91
C LEU A 96 -21.46 -10.98 9.47
N VAL A 97 -22.64 -11.03 10.09
CA VAL A 97 -23.32 -9.91 10.74
C VAL A 97 -23.63 -10.30 12.17
N PHE A 98 -23.44 -9.39 13.12
CA PHE A 98 -23.74 -9.60 14.54
C PHE A 98 -23.90 -8.27 15.28
N SER A 99 -24.32 -8.31 16.54
CA SER A 99 -24.24 -7.18 17.46
C SER A 99 -23.31 -7.50 18.63
N VAL A 100 -22.64 -6.48 19.16
CA VAL A 100 -21.76 -6.59 20.33
C VAL A 100 -22.55 -6.21 21.58
N VAL A 101 -22.43 -7.01 22.64
CA VAL A 101 -23.03 -6.76 23.96
C VAL A 101 -21.99 -6.71 25.08
N SER A 102 -22.30 -5.95 26.12
CA SER A 102 -21.54 -5.89 27.38
C SER A 102 -21.74 -7.16 28.20
N GLU A 103 -20.67 -7.77 28.70
CA GLU A 103 -20.76 -8.98 29.55
C GLU A 103 -21.47 -8.70 30.89
N LYS A 104 -21.39 -7.46 31.41
CA LYS A 104 -21.89 -7.13 32.75
C LYS A 104 -23.41 -7.04 32.81
N ASP A 105 -24.03 -6.49 31.77
CA ASP A 105 -25.46 -6.15 31.77
C ASP A 105 -26.19 -6.53 30.47
N ASN A 106 -25.51 -7.25 29.57
CA ASN A 106 -26.04 -7.72 28.29
C ASN A 106 -26.64 -6.61 27.40
N LYS A 107 -26.25 -5.35 27.63
CA LYS A 107 -26.67 -4.23 26.79
C LYS A 107 -25.91 -4.22 25.48
N ILE A 108 -26.62 -3.90 24.40
CA ILE A 108 -26.02 -3.72 23.08
C ILE A 108 -25.08 -2.51 23.13
N LEU A 109 -23.81 -2.75 22.82
CA LEU A 109 -22.76 -1.75 22.66
C LEU A 109 -22.68 -1.28 21.21
N ILE A 110 -22.68 -2.23 20.27
CA ILE A 110 -22.54 -1.96 18.83
C ILE A 110 -23.56 -2.79 18.07
N PRO A 111 -24.59 -2.19 17.47
CA PRO A 111 -25.60 -2.93 16.71
C PRO A 111 -25.14 -3.23 15.27
N ASN A 112 -25.57 -4.36 14.72
CA ASN A 112 -25.55 -4.64 13.27
C ASN A 112 -24.17 -4.50 12.59
N VAL A 113 -23.11 -4.95 13.25
CA VAL A 113 -21.75 -4.96 12.72
C VAL A 113 -21.68 -5.92 11.53
N GLU A 114 -21.10 -5.49 10.41
CA GLU A 114 -20.76 -6.38 9.30
C GLU A 114 -19.24 -6.64 9.22
N THR A 115 -18.84 -7.87 8.91
CA THR A 115 -17.42 -8.15 8.63
C THR A 115 -17.00 -7.61 7.26
N ILE A 116 -15.81 -7.00 7.19
CA ILE A 116 -15.14 -6.59 5.96
C ILE A 116 -13.73 -7.21 5.87
N TYR A 117 -13.05 -7.00 4.74
CA TYR A 117 -11.70 -7.55 4.49
C TYR A 117 -11.63 -9.06 4.78
N ASP A 118 -10.63 -9.49 5.56
CA ASP A 118 -10.45 -10.87 6.01
C ASP A 118 -11.02 -11.13 7.42
N ALA A 119 -11.79 -10.18 7.99
CA ALA A 119 -12.29 -10.28 9.36
C ALA A 119 -13.19 -11.49 9.59
N LYS A 120 -14.08 -11.83 8.64
CA LYS A 120 -14.91 -13.05 8.69
C LYS A 120 -14.03 -14.29 8.88
N LYS A 121 -13.01 -14.42 8.04
CA LYS A 121 -12.09 -15.56 8.05
C LYS A 121 -11.34 -15.60 9.37
N LYS A 122 -10.72 -14.50 9.79
CA LYS A 122 -9.96 -14.41 11.05
C LYS A 122 -10.82 -14.73 12.25
N LEU A 123 -12.03 -14.19 12.33
CA LEU A 123 -12.95 -14.45 13.42
C LEU A 123 -13.29 -15.94 13.50
N LEU A 124 -13.72 -16.54 12.39
CA LEU A 124 -14.11 -17.96 12.35
C LEU A 124 -12.92 -18.90 12.57
N ASP A 125 -11.72 -18.55 12.08
CA ASP A 125 -10.52 -19.36 12.27
C ASP A 125 -9.93 -19.22 13.68
N LEU A 126 -9.86 -18.01 14.25
CA LEU A 126 -9.27 -17.78 15.57
C LEU A 126 -10.15 -18.28 16.71
N LEU A 127 -11.48 -18.13 16.59
CA LEU A 127 -12.39 -18.56 17.65
C LEU A 127 -12.71 -20.06 17.55
N LEU A 128 -12.91 -20.58 16.34
CA LEU A 128 -13.57 -21.86 16.11
C LEU A 128 -12.86 -22.78 15.10
N GLU A 129 -11.87 -22.30 14.35
CA GLU A 129 -11.18 -23.06 13.29
C GLU A 129 -12.09 -23.55 12.14
N ILE A 130 -13.24 -22.88 11.90
CA ILE A 130 -14.28 -23.36 10.98
C ILE A 130 -14.47 -22.55 9.69
N ASN A 131 -13.56 -21.65 9.30
CA ASN A 131 -13.82 -20.80 8.11
C ASN A 131 -14.10 -21.64 6.85
N LYS A 132 -13.29 -22.69 6.60
CA LYS A 132 -13.47 -23.58 5.44
C LYS A 132 -14.82 -24.32 5.48
N PHE A 133 -15.21 -24.80 6.65
CA PHE A 133 -16.50 -25.46 6.86
C PHE A 133 -17.66 -24.48 6.64
N SER A 134 -17.55 -23.26 7.16
CA SER A 134 -18.54 -22.19 6.98
C SER A 134 -18.71 -21.83 5.51
N ASP A 135 -17.61 -21.66 4.78
CA ASP A 135 -17.65 -21.39 3.33
C ASP A 135 -18.30 -22.55 2.56
N PHE A 136 -18.05 -23.81 2.95
CA PHE A 136 -18.72 -24.97 2.37
C PHE A 136 -20.24 -24.93 2.63
N MET A 137 -20.66 -24.70 3.88
CA MET A 137 -22.07 -24.65 4.25
C MET A 137 -22.83 -23.54 3.48
N LEU A 138 -22.24 -22.34 3.43
CA LEU A 138 -22.83 -21.19 2.73
C LEU A 138 -22.94 -21.42 1.22
N LYS A 139 -21.96 -22.11 0.62
CA LYS A 139 -22.00 -22.47 -0.81
C LYS A 139 -23.10 -23.49 -1.16
N ASN A 140 -23.57 -24.26 -0.17
CA ASN A 140 -24.58 -25.30 -0.33
C ASN A 140 -25.95 -24.90 0.27
N ASP A 141 -26.21 -23.59 0.43
CA ASP A 141 -27.45 -23.04 0.99
C ASP A 141 -27.78 -23.55 2.42
N LYS A 142 -26.76 -23.96 3.18
CA LYS A 142 -26.86 -24.46 4.57
C LYS A 142 -26.63 -23.37 5.62
N ARG A 143 -27.11 -22.16 5.34
CA ARG A 143 -26.91 -20.99 6.21
C ARG A 143 -27.54 -21.17 7.58
N LYS A 144 -28.78 -21.68 7.64
CA LYS A 144 -29.51 -21.82 8.90
C LYS A 144 -28.80 -22.79 9.83
N GLU A 145 -28.41 -23.95 9.31
CA GLU A 145 -27.68 -24.96 10.05
C GLU A 145 -26.33 -24.44 10.57
N LEU A 146 -25.62 -23.64 9.78
CA LEU A 146 -24.39 -22.99 10.23
C LEU A 146 -24.62 -22.01 11.38
N VAL A 147 -25.68 -21.19 11.32
CA VAL A 147 -26.03 -20.24 12.38
C VAL A 147 -26.45 -20.97 13.67
N ASP A 148 -27.25 -22.03 13.54
CA ASP A 148 -27.67 -22.86 14.68
C ASP A 148 -26.45 -23.50 15.37
N GLU A 149 -25.49 -24.01 14.59
CA GLU A 149 -24.24 -24.58 15.10
C GLU A 149 -23.37 -23.52 15.81
N LEU A 150 -23.19 -22.34 15.19
CA LEU A 150 -22.44 -21.23 15.80
C LEU A 150 -23.05 -20.80 17.14
N THR A 151 -24.38 -20.76 17.22
CA THR A 151 -25.12 -20.41 18.44
C THR A 151 -25.00 -21.48 19.52
N SER A 152 -24.80 -22.74 19.12
CA SER A 152 -24.52 -23.84 20.06
C SER A 152 -23.10 -23.76 20.59
N LEU A 153 -22.11 -23.57 19.70
CA LEU A 153 -20.69 -23.44 20.06
C LEU A 153 -20.43 -22.21 20.93
N SER A 154 -21.17 -21.12 20.74
CA SER A 154 -21.10 -19.93 21.60
C SER A 154 -21.68 -20.14 23.00
N LYS A 155 -22.08 -21.36 23.39
CA LYS A 155 -22.46 -21.70 24.76
C LYS A 155 -21.40 -22.57 25.46
N ASP A 156 -20.39 -23.04 24.73
CA ASP A 156 -19.31 -23.84 25.26
C ASP A 156 -18.31 -22.95 26.02
N GLU A 157 -18.10 -23.24 27.31
CA GLU A 157 -17.26 -22.41 28.19
C GLU A 157 -15.79 -22.35 27.74
N ASP A 158 -15.24 -23.45 27.19
CA ASP A 158 -13.84 -23.51 26.78
C ASP A 158 -13.57 -22.67 25.52
N ILE A 159 -14.57 -22.58 24.65
CA ILE A 159 -14.53 -21.71 23.47
C ILE A 159 -14.74 -20.24 23.86
N ASN A 160 -15.70 -20.00 24.75
CA ASN A 160 -16.15 -18.67 25.13
C ASN A 160 -15.17 -17.88 26.00
N ASN A 161 -14.28 -18.55 26.74
CA ASN A 161 -13.32 -17.84 27.61
C ASN A 161 -12.15 -17.20 26.85
N LYS A 162 -12.04 -17.43 25.54
CA LYS A 162 -10.96 -16.84 24.72
C LYS A 162 -11.28 -15.38 24.39
N ILE A 163 -10.43 -14.47 24.87
CA ILE A 163 -10.53 -13.04 24.61
C ILE A 163 -9.57 -12.66 23.47
N PHE A 164 -10.11 -11.97 22.47
CA PHE A 164 -9.35 -11.41 21.34
C PHE A 164 -9.58 -9.91 21.26
N ASN A 165 -8.67 -9.22 20.58
CA ASN A 165 -8.85 -7.82 20.23
C ASN A 165 -9.60 -7.76 18.89
N PHE A 166 -10.82 -7.21 18.96
CA PHE A 166 -11.69 -6.95 17.83
C PHE A 166 -11.50 -5.51 17.42
N ARG A 167 -11.07 -5.32 16.17
CA ARG A 167 -10.83 -4.00 15.61
C ARG A 167 -12.02 -3.61 14.75
N PHE A 168 -12.63 -2.50 15.09
CA PHE A 168 -13.77 -1.95 14.38
C PHE A 168 -13.36 -0.73 13.55
N ILE A 169 -14.20 -0.42 12.58
CA ILE A 169 -14.14 0.81 11.82
C ILE A 169 -15.57 1.32 11.61
N SER A 170 -15.79 2.56 12.04
CA SER A 170 -17.01 3.30 11.75
C SER A 170 -16.82 4.11 10.48
N SER A 171 -17.82 4.06 9.62
CA SER A 171 -17.92 4.92 8.44
C SER A 171 -19.25 5.64 8.41
N LYS A 172 -19.20 6.93 8.09
CA LYS A 172 -20.39 7.75 7.88
C LYS A 172 -20.69 7.88 6.40
N ASP A 173 -21.88 7.45 6.02
CA ASP A 173 -22.47 7.77 4.72
C ASP A 173 -23.68 8.67 4.95
N ALA A 174 -23.55 9.95 4.56
CA ALA A 174 -24.45 11.03 4.97
C ALA A 174 -24.65 11.08 6.50
N ASP A 175 -25.80 10.63 6.99
CA ASP A 175 -26.20 10.61 8.41
C ASP A 175 -26.30 9.20 9.00
N ILE A 176 -25.93 8.16 8.24
CA ILE A 176 -25.98 6.77 8.69
C ILE A 176 -24.58 6.32 9.06
N GLU A 177 -24.41 5.93 10.32
CA GLU A 177 -23.18 5.31 10.80
C GLU A 177 -23.24 3.80 10.53
N HIS A 178 -22.25 3.33 9.78
CA HIS A 178 -22.06 1.93 9.47
C HIS A 178 -20.86 1.39 10.23
N GLU A 179 -21.10 0.35 11.02
CA GLU A 179 -20.09 -0.30 11.84
C GLU A 179 -19.60 -1.58 11.18
N PHE A 180 -18.28 -1.70 11.06
CA PHE A 180 -17.66 -2.86 10.45
C PHE A 180 -16.60 -3.48 11.36
N LEU A 181 -16.56 -4.81 11.41
CA LEU A 181 -15.42 -5.53 11.96
C LEU A 181 -14.33 -5.60 10.89
N ARG A 182 -13.19 -4.92 11.12
CA ARG A 182 -12.08 -4.84 10.16
C ARG A 182 -11.06 -5.95 10.31
N SER A 183 -10.82 -6.42 11.54
CA SER A 183 -9.91 -7.54 11.83
C SER A 183 -10.12 -8.06 13.25
N VAL A 184 -9.69 -9.30 13.49
CA VAL A 184 -9.56 -9.89 14.84
C VAL A 184 -8.11 -10.31 15.03
N VAL A 185 -7.51 -9.96 16.17
CA VAL A 185 -6.11 -10.30 16.48
C VAL A 185 -5.97 -10.79 17.92
N THR A 186 -4.93 -11.58 18.16
CA THR A 186 -4.51 -11.96 19.52
C THR A 186 -4.02 -10.73 20.28
N GLN A 187 -4.33 -10.62 21.58
CA GLN A 187 -4.03 -9.45 22.42
C GLN A 187 -2.55 -9.00 22.39
N ASN A 188 -1.61 -9.95 22.24
CA ASN A 188 -0.17 -9.67 22.27
C ASN A 188 0.43 -9.21 20.94
N ARG A 189 -0.39 -8.99 19.89
CA ARG A 189 0.06 -8.48 18.58
C ARG A 189 -0.59 -7.13 18.29
N TYR A 190 -0.33 -6.15 19.16
CA TYR A 190 -0.70 -4.78 18.83
C TYR A 190 0.20 -4.27 17.70
N LYS A 191 -0.43 -3.67 16.69
CA LYS A 191 0.24 -3.17 15.48
C LYS A 191 0.10 -1.64 15.54
N THR A 192 1.22 -0.94 15.56
CA THR A 192 1.29 0.47 16.00
C THR A 192 1.46 1.49 14.86
N TYR A 193 1.65 1.06 13.62
CA TYR A 193 2.03 1.97 12.53
C TYR A 193 0.93 2.18 11.51
N ASP A 194 -0.12 2.88 11.92
CA ASP A 194 -1.22 3.25 11.04
C ASP A 194 -0.78 4.27 9.98
N ASN A 195 -1.55 4.40 8.90
CA ASN A 195 -1.24 5.28 7.78
C ASN A 195 -0.85 6.72 8.16
N PRO A 196 -1.49 7.38 9.17
CA PRO A 196 -1.10 8.74 9.54
C PRO A 196 0.32 8.82 10.10
N ILE A 197 0.73 7.82 10.89
CA ILE A 197 2.09 7.73 11.45
C ILE A 197 3.09 7.48 10.34
N ILE A 198 2.79 6.58 9.40
CA ILE A 198 3.69 6.29 8.29
C ILE A 198 3.86 7.50 7.36
N LEU A 199 2.77 8.21 7.05
CA LEU A 199 2.85 9.42 6.24
C LEU A 199 3.69 10.49 6.96
N TYR A 200 3.47 10.71 8.26
CA TYR A 200 4.27 11.64 9.07
C TYR A 200 5.77 11.30 9.03
N ILE A 201 6.14 10.05 9.30
CA ILE A 201 7.54 9.58 9.26
C ILE A 201 8.12 9.82 7.85
N SER A 202 7.37 9.48 6.81
CA SER A 202 7.80 9.62 5.42
C SER A 202 8.10 11.08 5.05
N LEU A 203 7.22 12.01 5.44
CA LEU A 203 7.41 13.43 5.21
C LEU A 203 8.68 13.97 5.89
N ILE A 204 8.96 13.55 7.12
CA ILE A 204 10.16 13.96 7.84
C ILE A 204 11.42 13.38 7.18
N LEU A 205 11.38 12.12 6.76
CA LEU A 205 12.49 11.49 6.07
C LEU A 205 12.84 12.22 4.77
N ILE A 206 11.84 12.55 3.95
CA ILE A 206 12.05 13.28 2.70
C ILE A 206 12.51 14.72 2.96
N HIS A 207 11.99 15.38 3.99
CA HIS A 207 12.45 16.70 4.39
C HIS A 207 13.93 16.70 4.80
N ASN A 208 14.33 15.71 5.61
CA ASN A 208 15.73 15.57 6.03
C ASN A 208 16.63 15.19 4.85
N LEU A 209 16.15 14.34 3.94
CA LEU A 209 16.86 14.01 2.71
C LEU A 209 17.07 15.24 1.83
N SER A 210 16.03 16.07 1.65
CA SER A 210 16.10 17.34 0.91
C SER A 210 17.23 18.23 1.45
N LYS A 211 17.27 18.42 2.78
CA LYS A 211 18.31 19.20 3.46
C LYS A 211 19.71 18.62 3.30
N ASN A 212 19.87 17.31 3.53
CA ASN A 212 21.18 16.65 3.48
C ASN A 212 21.78 16.64 2.07
N THR A 213 20.94 16.61 1.05
CA THR A 213 21.36 16.51 -0.36
C THR A 213 21.31 17.84 -1.10
N ASN A 214 20.72 18.87 -0.49
CA ASN A 214 20.41 20.17 -1.10
C ASN A 214 19.60 19.98 -2.40
N LYS A 215 18.55 19.16 -2.33
CA LYS A 215 17.65 18.82 -3.44
C LYS A 215 16.20 19.01 -3.04
N ASP A 216 15.48 19.82 -3.80
CA ASP A 216 14.04 19.93 -3.64
C ASP A 216 13.31 18.64 -4.04
N PHE A 217 12.33 18.25 -3.22
CA PHE A 217 11.40 17.17 -3.54
C PHE A 217 9.95 17.68 -3.66
N TYR A 218 9.10 16.86 -4.27
CA TYR A 218 7.65 17.00 -4.28
C TYR A 218 7.00 15.63 -4.10
N LEU A 219 5.80 15.62 -3.54
CA LEU A 219 4.94 14.44 -3.53
C LEU A 219 4.25 14.38 -4.89
N ASP A 220 4.66 13.45 -5.75
CA ASP A 220 4.17 13.25 -7.12
C ASP A 220 2.75 12.68 -7.12
N SER A 221 2.50 11.67 -6.30
CA SER A 221 1.19 11.05 -6.16
C SER A 221 1.00 10.43 -4.78
N MET A 222 -0.27 10.29 -4.38
CA MET A 222 -0.64 9.55 -3.17
C MET A 222 -2.00 8.89 -3.38
N HIS A 223 -2.08 7.59 -3.11
CA HIS A 223 -3.31 6.83 -2.94
C HIS A 223 -3.48 6.50 -1.46
N VAL A 224 -4.65 6.79 -0.90
CA VAL A 224 -4.92 6.50 0.52
C VAL A 224 -6.33 5.94 0.70
N SER A 225 -6.44 4.94 1.56
CA SER A 225 -7.70 4.41 2.10
C SER A 225 -7.64 4.32 3.62
N ASP A 226 -8.69 3.77 4.24
CA ASP A 226 -8.67 3.47 5.66
C ASP A 226 -7.58 2.48 6.07
N SER A 227 -7.06 1.66 5.15
CA SER A 227 -6.12 0.59 5.46
C SER A 227 -4.86 0.55 4.61
N THR A 228 -4.78 1.37 3.55
CA THR A 228 -3.64 1.42 2.63
C THR A 228 -3.15 2.85 2.41
N LEU A 229 -1.85 3.00 2.23
CA LEU A 229 -1.21 4.25 1.83
C LEU A 229 -0.12 3.91 0.82
N ASP A 230 -0.18 4.51 -0.36
CA ASP A 230 0.86 4.46 -1.37
C ASP A 230 1.22 5.89 -1.75
N ALA A 231 2.47 6.30 -1.56
CA ALA A 231 2.93 7.67 -1.81
C ALA A 231 4.24 7.68 -2.59
N SER A 232 4.33 8.52 -3.62
CA SER A 232 5.50 8.67 -4.49
C SER A 232 6.10 10.06 -4.34
N PHE A 233 7.36 10.14 -3.89
CA PHE A 233 8.11 11.38 -3.77
C PHE A 233 9.21 11.42 -4.83
N LEU A 234 9.37 12.55 -5.52
CA LEU A 234 10.36 12.72 -6.59
C LEU A 234 11.18 14.00 -6.40
N GLU A 235 12.45 13.98 -6.80
CA GLU A 235 13.27 15.20 -6.93
C GLU A 235 12.63 16.15 -7.95
N LYS A 236 12.52 17.45 -7.64
CA LYS A 236 12.02 18.45 -8.61
C LYS A 236 12.97 18.64 -9.79
N ALA A 237 14.27 18.58 -9.52
CA ALA A 237 15.32 18.79 -10.51
C ALA A 237 16.17 17.53 -10.62
N GLY A 238 15.85 16.69 -11.60
CA GLY A 238 16.65 15.51 -11.94
C GLY A 238 18.05 15.87 -12.44
N VAL A 239 18.91 14.85 -12.55
CA VAL A 239 20.29 14.96 -13.03
C VAL A 239 20.34 14.72 -14.53
N LYS A 240 20.90 15.67 -15.28
CA LYS A 240 21.19 15.48 -16.71
C LYS A 240 22.39 14.57 -16.89
N ILE A 241 22.24 13.51 -17.67
CA ILE A 241 23.29 12.50 -17.86
C ILE A 241 23.87 12.44 -19.28
N GLY A 242 23.39 13.30 -20.20
CA GLY A 242 23.83 13.38 -21.60
C GLY A 242 22.71 13.07 -22.58
N ASN A 243 22.84 13.49 -23.84
CA ASN A 243 21.83 13.28 -24.91
C ASN A 243 20.40 13.70 -24.55
N GLY A 244 20.26 14.73 -23.71
CA GLY A 244 18.94 15.20 -23.28
C GLY A 244 18.22 14.28 -22.28
N ILE A 245 18.89 13.26 -21.74
CA ILE A 245 18.33 12.36 -20.73
C ILE A 245 18.46 12.99 -19.33
N ILE A 246 17.37 12.93 -18.57
CA ILE A 246 17.24 13.37 -17.19
C ILE A 246 16.93 12.16 -16.32
N VAL A 247 17.61 12.02 -15.19
CA VAL A 247 17.33 11.00 -14.18
C VAL A 247 16.82 11.69 -12.92
N THR A 248 15.59 11.40 -12.55
CA THR A 248 14.95 11.87 -11.32
C THR A 248 14.96 10.74 -10.31
N THR A 249 15.47 11.01 -9.10
CA THR A 249 15.42 10.04 -8.00
C THR A 249 14.23 10.34 -7.10
N GLY A 250 13.76 9.32 -6.39
CA GLY A 250 12.64 9.44 -5.48
C GLY A 250 12.53 8.31 -4.49
N LEU A 251 11.44 8.32 -3.74
CA LEU A 251 11.08 7.30 -2.76
C LEU A 251 9.60 6.96 -2.92
N ILE A 252 9.29 5.68 -3.02
CA ILE A 252 7.94 5.14 -2.94
C ILE A 252 7.74 4.57 -1.54
N ILE A 253 6.66 4.98 -0.90
CA ILE A 253 6.22 4.44 0.39
C ILE A 253 4.93 3.68 0.15
N SER A 254 4.86 2.46 0.67
CA SER A 254 3.63 1.68 0.71
C SER A 254 3.39 1.21 2.14
N ASN A 255 2.13 1.22 2.58
CA ASN A 255 1.72 0.71 3.88
C ASN A 255 0.39 -0.03 3.74
N SER A 256 0.27 -1.13 4.49
CA SER A 256 -0.98 -1.86 4.65
C SER A 256 -1.19 -2.15 6.13
N GLU A 257 -2.23 -1.60 6.73
CA GLU A 257 -2.59 -1.87 8.12
C GLU A 257 -3.11 -3.31 8.31
N LEU A 258 -3.55 -3.96 7.23
CA LEU A 258 -4.09 -5.31 7.19
C LEU A 258 -3.05 -6.35 6.74
N GLY A 259 -3.25 -7.63 7.11
CA GLY A 259 -2.40 -8.76 6.71
C GLY A 259 -1.02 -8.78 7.38
N ASP A 260 0.02 -9.21 6.66
CA ASP A 260 1.43 -9.18 7.14
C ASP A 260 2.01 -7.75 7.22
N GLY A 261 1.19 -6.76 6.83
CA GLY A 261 1.27 -5.32 7.07
C GLY A 261 2.59 -4.81 7.62
N ALA A 262 3.39 -4.28 6.72
CA ALA A 262 4.64 -3.57 6.96
C ALA A 262 4.68 -2.35 6.05
N ALA A 263 5.19 -1.23 6.55
CA ALA A 263 5.47 -0.08 5.71
C ALA A 263 6.81 -0.29 5.00
N LYS A 264 6.83 -0.18 3.67
CA LYS A 264 8.01 -0.36 2.84
C LYS A 264 8.44 0.96 2.23
N PHE A 265 9.75 1.17 2.16
CA PHE A 265 10.39 2.35 1.60
C PHE A 265 11.31 1.89 0.47
N ASN A 266 10.95 2.18 -0.77
CA ASN A 266 11.66 1.74 -1.97
C ASN A 266 12.23 2.93 -2.72
N ALA A 267 13.48 2.84 -3.19
CA ALA A 267 14.02 3.86 -4.08
C ALA A 267 13.33 3.78 -5.45
N VAL A 268 13.08 4.93 -6.06
CA VAL A 268 12.60 4.99 -7.45
C VAL A 268 13.50 5.89 -8.28
N TYR A 269 13.77 5.46 -9.51
CA TYR A 269 14.56 6.20 -10.48
C TYR A 269 13.77 6.33 -11.77
N LYS A 270 13.41 7.56 -12.13
CA LYS A 270 12.72 7.89 -13.37
C LYS A 270 13.70 8.47 -14.37
N VAL A 271 13.87 7.79 -15.50
CA VAL A 271 14.71 8.23 -16.61
C VAL A 271 13.82 8.79 -17.71
N GLU A 272 14.03 10.04 -18.11
CA GLU A 272 13.21 10.74 -19.10
C GLU A 272 14.07 11.34 -20.22
N ASN A 273 13.61 11.29 -21.47
CA ASN A 273 14.27 11.97 -22.60
C ASN A 273 13.61 13.32 -22.94
N THR A 274 14.17 14.03 -23.92
CA THR A 274 13.64 15.32 -24.42
C THR A 274 12.26 15.24 -25.04
N ASP A 275 11.83 14.05 -25.46
CA ASP A 275 10.53 13.80 -26.09
C ASP A 275 9.46 13.42 -25.05
N GLY A 276 9.78 13.49 -23.75
CA GLY A 276 8.91 13.11 -22.64
C GLY A 276 8.71 11.61 -22.48
N LYS A 277 9.54 10.78 -23.13
CA LYS A 277 9.55 9.31 -22.96
C LYS A 277 10.22 8.96 -21.66
N LYS A 278 9.56 8.13 -20.85
CA LYS A 278 10.01 7.82 -19.48
C LYS A 278 10.23 6.33 -19.25
N VAL A 279 11.08 6.02 -18.28
CA VAL A 279 11.26 4.68 -17.72
C VAL A 279 11.33 4.85 -16.21
N THR A 280 10.50 4.12 -15.48
CA THR A 280 10.55 4.09 -14.03
C THR A 280 11.19 2.78 -13.62
N VAL A 281 12.26 2.86 -12.84
CA VAL A 281 12.92 1.70 -12.25
C VAL A 281 12.73 1.81 -10.75
N ILE A 282 12.01 0.86 -10.18
CA ILE A 282 11.85 0.76 -8.72
C ILE A 282 12.95 -0.17 -8.23
N ARG A 283 13.95 0.38 -7.53
CA ARG A 283 15.06 -0.40 -6.98
C ARG A 283 14.98 -0.46 -5.46
N ASP A 284 15.55 -1.54 -4.93
CA ASP A 284 15.96 -1.75 -3.55
C ASP A 284 14.95 -1.33 -2.47
N GLU A 285 14.39 -2.31 -1.77
CA GLU A 285 13.77 -2.06 -0.47
C GLU A 285 14.84 -1.47 0.47
N LEU A 286 14.76 -0.17 0.72
CA LEU A 286 15.72 0.55 1.56
C LEU A 286 15.46 0.24 3.04
N ALA A 287 14.18 0.14 3.40
CA ALA A 287 13.75 -0.16 4.75
C ALA A 287 12.33 -0.73 4.79
N THR A 288 12.08 -1.54 5.82
CA THR A 288 10.76 -2.07 6.16
C THR A 288 10.45 -1.91 7.65
N ILE A 289 9.33 -1.24 7.93
CA ILE A 289 8.74 -1.08 9.26
C ILE A 289 7.71 -2.18 9.45
N ASN A 290 8.06 -3.19 10.23
CA ASN A 290 7.07 -4.15 10.70
C ASN A 290 6.25 -3.50 11.80
N HIS A 291 4.93 -3.68 11.81
CA HIS A 291 4.06 -2.94 12.74
C HIS A 291 4.22 -3.34 14.21
N GLY A 292 5.07 -4.33 14.52
CA GLY A 292 5.45 -4.69 15.90
C GLY A 292 6.82 -4.18 16.33
N ASN A 293 7.52 -3.42 15.49
CA ASN A 293 8.82 -2.85 15.86
C ASN A 293 8.64 -1.67 16.83
N ASN A 294 9.60 -1.44 17.73
CA ASN A 294 9.62 -0.20 18.50
C ASN A 294 10.18 0.97 17.65
N PRO A 295 9.89 2.24 18.04
CA PRO A 295 10.36 3.43 17.31
C PRO A 295 11.88 3.49 17.10
N ASP A 296 12.67 3.12 18.10
CA ASP A 296 14.14 3.12 18.00
C ASP A 296 14.63 2.14 16.93
N THR A 297 14.07 0.93 16.88
CA THR A 297 14.38 -0.08 15.86
C THR A 297 14.03 0.45 14.47
N ILE A 298 12.94 1.18 14.34
CA ILE A 298 12.53 1.78 13.07
C ILE A 298 13.52 2.86 12.64
N LYS A 299 13.91 3.75 13.55
CA LYS A 299 14.94 4.75 13.28
C LYS A 299 16.23 4.11 12.80
N GLU A 300 16.70 3.06 13.47
CA GLU A 300 17.90 2.33 13.04
C GLU A 300 17.72 1.67 11.66
N LYS A 301 16.55 1.08 11.36
CA LYS A 301 16.27 0.54 10.03
C LYS A 301 16.25 1.63 8.95
N LEU A 302 15.71 2.79 9.28
CA LEU A 302 15.59 3.93 8.37
C LEU A 302 16.91 4.68 8.17
N LYS A 303 17.92 4.52 9.04
CA LYS A 303 19.29 5.01 8.74
C LYS A 303 19.84 4.45 7.43
N LYS A 304 19.36 3.29 6.95
CA LYS A 304 19.73 2.78 5.62
C LYS A 304 19.32 3.72 4.49
N LEU A 305 18.38 4.64 4.70
CA LEU A 305 18.07 5.71 3.76
C LEU A 305 19.24 6.69 3.57
N GLU A 306 20.21 6.73 4.49
CA GLU A 306 21.46 7.48 4.29
C GLU A 306 22.26 6.92 3.10
N ASN A 307 22.09 5.64 2.76
CA ASN A 307 22.69 5.03 1.57
C ASN A 307 21.99 5.44 0.27
N LEU A 308 20.83 6.10 0.32
CA LEU A 308 20.06 6.49 -0.87
C LEU A 308 20.90 7.37 -1.80
N GLU A 309 21.72 8.27 -1.25
CA GLU A 309 22.63 9.09 -2.05
C GLU A 309 23.70 8.27 -2.78
N GLN A 310 24.23 7.24 -2.13
CA GLN A 310 25.19 6.35 -2.76
C GLN A 310 24.51 5.48 -3.82
N ASN A 311 23.36 4.87 -3.50
CA ASN A 311 22.54 4.11 -4.45
C ASN A 311 22.15 4.96 -5.66
N ARG A 312 21.84 6.24 -5.44
CA ARG A 312 21.56 7.22 -6.49
C ARG A 312 22.76 7.47 -7.38
N LYS A 313 23.96 7.69 -6.82
CA LYS A 313 25.19 7.84 -7.62
C LYS A 313 25.47 6.60 -8.47
N ASP A 314 25.37 5.42 -7.88
CA ASP A 314 25.63 4.15 -8.55
C ASP A 314 24.60 3.89 -9.66
N THR A 315 23.33 4.19 -9.39
CA THR A 315 22.27 4.08 -10.40
C THR A 315 22.47 5.09 -11.53
N ILE A 316 22.80 6.35 -11.24
CA ILE A 316 23.10 7.35 -12.26
C ILE A 316 24.28 6.91 -13.14
N LEU A 317 25.31 6.29 -12.56
CA LEU A 317 26.44 5.73 -13.31
C LEU A 317 25.99 4.57 -14.21
N ALA A 318 25.21 3.62 -13.69
CA ALA A 318 24.69 2.52 -14.50
C ALA A 318 23.78 3.00 -15.65
N VAL A 319 22.91 3.98 -15.38
CA VAL A 319 22.01 4.57 -16.38
C VAL A 319 22.81 5.34 -17.46
N LYS A 320 23.95 5.96 -17.10
CA LYS A 320 24.85 6.63 -18.06
C LYS A 320 25.49 5.67 -19.07
N GLU A 321 25.74 4.43 -18.67
CA GLU A 321 26.36 3.42 -19.55
C GLU A 321 25.38 2.91 -20.62
N ILE A 322 24.08 3.04 -20.38
CA ILE A 322 23.04 2.63 -21.33
C ILE A 322 23.03 3.58 -22.53
N LYS A 323 23.15 3.01 -23.74
CA LYS A 323 23.04 3.75 -24.99
C LYS A 323 21.56 4.01 -25.33
N TRP A 324 20.93 4.92 -24.60
CA TRP A 324 19.49 5.23 -24.70
C TRP A 324 19.02 5.56 -26.12
N SER A 325 19.87 6.23 -26.91
CA SER A 325 19.61 6.61 -28.31
C SER A 325 20.01 5.54 -29.34
N LYS A 326 20.50 4.37 -28.90
CA LYS A 326 20.86 3.27 -29.81
C LYS A 326 19.61 2.81 -30.55
N LYS A 327 19.71 2.82 -31.88
CA LYS A 327 18.67 2.29 -32.76
C LYS A 327 18.54 0.77 -32.57
N ILE A 328 17.34 0.33 -32.20
CA ILE A 328 16.95 -1.05 -32.00
C ILE A 328 16.29 -1.56 -33.28
N LYS A 329 16.76 -2.72 -33.77
CA LYS A 329 16.21 -3.37 -34.95
C LYS A 329 15.01 -4.23 -34.56
N ARG A 330 14.15 -4.53 -35.53
CA ARG A 330 12.99 -5.42 -35.36
C ARG A 330 13.36 -6.75 -34.70
N ASP A 331 14.46 -7.36 -35.12
CA ASP A 331 14.91 -8.65 -34.57
C ASP A 331 15.25 -8.57 -33.08
N ASP A 332 15.75 -7.42 -32.61
CA ASP A 332 16.07 -7.22 -31.20
C ASP A 332 14.80 -7.08 -30.36
N VAL A 333 13.77 -6.43 -30.89
CA VAL A 333 12.44 -6.37 -30.26
C VAL A 333 11.80 -7.77 -30.21
N LEU A 334 11.93 -8.56 -31.27
CA LEU A 334 11.43 -9.95 -31.29
C LEU A 334 12.14 -10.84 -30.27
N LYS A 335 13.45 -10.67 -30.08
CA LYS A 335 14.18 -11.37 -28.99
C LYS A 335 13.63 -10.99 -27.62
N LEU A 336 13.30 -9.71 -27.40
CA LEU A 336 12.69 -9.27 -26.15
C LEU A 336 11.32 -9.89 -25.91
N MET A 337 10.44 -9.89 -26.92
CA MET A 337 9.14 -10.56 -26.85
C MET A 337 9.28 -12.07 -26.57
N ALA A 338 10.29 -12.71 -27.14
CA ALA A 338 10.58 -14.11 -26.88
C ALA A 338 11.00 -14.32 -25.42
N LEU A 339 11.88 -13.47 -24.86
CA LEU A 339 12.27 -13.55 -23.44
C LEU A 339 11.06 -13.45 -22.50
N ILE A 340 10.16 -12.50 -22.75
CA ILE A 340 8.93 -12.31 -21.96
C ILE A 340 7.99 -13.52 -22.07
N SER A 341 7.84 -14.07 -23.28
CA SER A 341 6.94 -15.23 -23.53
C SER A 341 7.32 -16.46 -22.69
N HIS A 342 8.62 -16.66 -22.49
CA HIS A 342 9.17 -17.82 -21.79
C HIS A 342 9.25 -17.66 -20.27
N VAL A 343 8.86 -16.50 -19.72
CA VAL A 343 8.84 -16.29 -18.27
C VAL A 343 7.86 -17.26 -17.61
N ARG A 344 8.34 -18.09 -16.68
CA ARG A 344 7.48 -18.98 -15.87
C ARG A 344 6.81 -18.13 -14.78
N ASN A 345 5.59 -18.49 -14.37
CA ASN A 345 4.82 -17.85 -13.29
C ASN A 345 4.24 -16.45 -13.57
N VAL A 346 4.35 -15.91 -14.79
CA VAL A 346 3.56 -14.75 -15.21
C VAL A 346 2.29 -15.22 -15.92
N PRO A 347 1.08 -14.77 -15.52
CA PRO A 347 -0.17 -15.15 -16.16
C PRO A 347 -0.18 -14.93 -17.68
N SER A 348 -0.81 -15.83 -18.44
CA SER A 348 -0.82 -15.74 -19.91
C SER A 348 -1.45 -14.44 -20.42
N ARG A 349 -2.52 -13.97 -19.75
CA ARG A 349 -3.16 -12.68 -20.05
C ARG A 349 -2.17 -11.51 -19.97
N LEU A 350 -1.32 -11.52 -18.97
CA LEU A 350 -0.29 -10.49 -18.74
C LEU A 350 0.75 -10.51 -19.87
N LYS A 351 1.23 -11.71 -20.24
CA LYS A 351 2.15 -11.87 -21.38
C LYS A 351 1.56 -11.38 -22.69
N ASP A 352 0.28 -11.67 -22.94
CA ASP A 352 -0.41 -11.26 -24.16
C ASP A 352 -0.64 -9.74 -24.21
N SER A 353 -0.95 -9.13 -23.07
CA SER A 353 -1.06 -7.67 -22.97
C SER A 353 0.28 -6.98 -23.22
N MET A 354 1.38 -7.48 -22.64
CA MET A 354 2.73 -6.95 -22.93
C MET A 354 3.09 -7.06 -24.40
N LYS A 355 2.84 -8.22 -25.02
CA LYS A 355 3.06 -8.41 -26.45
C LYS A 355 2.29 -7.38 -27.25
N LYS A 356 1.01 -7.14 -26.94
CA LYS A 356 0.21 -6.11 -27.61
C LYS A 356 0.77 -4.70 -27.41
N SER A 357 1.29 -4.36 -26.22
CA SER A 357 1.94 -3.08 -25.97
C SER A 357 3.20 -2.90 -26.81
N ILE A 358 3.97 -3.97 -26.99
CA ILE A 358 5.14 -4.00 -27.87
C ILE A 358 4.72 -4.09 -29.35
N ASP A 359 3.60 -4.73 -29.73
CA ASP A 359 3.14 -4.81 -31.13
C ASP A 359 2.55 -3.47 -31.62
N LYS A 360 2.07 -2.62 -30.69
CA LYS A 360 1.70 -1.22 -30.97
C LYS A 360 2.91 -0.36 -31.34
N ILE A 361 4.13 -0.88 -31.17
CA ILE A 361 5.34 -0.31 -31.75
C ILE A 361 5.21 -0.53 -33.26
N ASP A 362 4.89 0.54 -34.00
CA ASP A 362 4.84 0.56 -35.47
C ASP A 362 6.15 0.08 -36.12
N LEU A 363 6.27 -1.24 -36.32
CA LEU A 363 7.45 -1.91 -36.89
C LEU A 363 7.81 -1.44 -38.31
N THR A 364 7.02 -0.56 -38.93
CA THR A 364 7.33 0.09 -40.20
C THR A 364 8.25 1.31 -40.06
N LYS A 365 8.37 1.90 -38.85
CA LYS A 365 9.38 2.92 -38.53
C LYS A 365 10.74 2.24 -38.32
N GLN A 366 11.71 2.55 -39.17
CA GLN A 366 12.98 1.81 -39.32
C GLN A 366 13.94 1.83 -38.11
N ALA A 367 13.63 2.53 -37.02
CA ALA A 367 14.45 2.49 -35.81
C ALA A 367 13.69 3.01 -34.59
N TYR A 368 13.59 2.19 -33.55
CA TYR A 368 13.24 2.61 -32.20
C TYR A 368 14.51 2.91 -31.42
N ASN A 369 14.44 3.77 -30.42
CA ASN A 369 15.51 3.87 -29.43
C ASN A 369 15.15 3.04 -28.18
N VAL A 370 16.11 2.81 -27.30
CA VAL A 370 15.91 1.98 -26.10
C VAL A 370 14.80 2.56 -25.23
N ILE A 371 14.78 3.89 -25.03
CA ILE A 371 13.84 4.56 -24.12
C ILE A 371 12.38 4.47 -24.61
N GLU A 372 12.13 4.46 -25.92
CA GLU A 372 10.77 4.27 -26.47
C GLU A 372 10.19 2.90 -26.18
N ILE A 373 11.03 1.86 -26.17
CA ILE A 373 10.59 0.50 -25.83
C ILE A 373 10.23 0.45 -24.35
N PHE A 374 11.08 1.01 -23.49
CA PHE A 374 10.80 1.07 -22.05
C PHE A 374 9.60 1.93 -21.71
N ASP A 375 9.37 3.08 -22.36
CA ASP A 375 8.18 3.93 -22.15
C ASP A 375 6.86 3.18 -22.37
N LYS A 376 6.81 2.31 -23.37
CA LYS A 376 5.64 1.46 -23.64
C LYS A 376 5.43 0.36 -22.61
N LEU A 377 6.50 -0.04 -21.93
CA LEU A 377 6.48 -1.06 -20.91
C LEU A 377 6.17 -0.46 -19.53
N ASP A 378 6.69 0.74 -19.26
CA ASP A 378 6.48 1.46 -18.00
C ASP A 378 5.00 1.69 -17.73
N GLY A 379 4.26 2.23 -18.72
CA GLY A 379 2.81 2.42 -18.60
C GLY A 379 1.98 1.13 -18.52
N PHE A 380 2.60 -0.04 -18.69
CA PHE A 380 1.98 -1.33 -18.42
C PHE A 380 2.30 -1.85 -17.01
N LEU A 381 3.53 -1.64 -16.54
CA LEU A 381 4.01 -2.12 -15.25
C LEU A 381 3.44 -1.32 -14.07
N GLU A 382 3.00 -0.08 -14.30
CA GLU A 382 2.40 0.81 -13.28
C GLU A 382 1.16 0.20 -12.58
N GLU A 383 0.43 -0.73 -13.21
CA GLU A 383 -0.83 -1.30 -12.69
C GLU A 383 -0.69 -2.75 -12.16
N GLU A 384 0.52 -3.33 -12.18
CA GLU A 384 0.73 -4.76 -11.95
C GLU A 384 1.44 -5.08 -10.63
N ASP A 385 1.36 -6.35 -10.22
CA ASP A 385 1.98 -6.83 -8.96
C ASP A 385 3.51 -6.56 -8.93
N PRO A 386 4.07 -6.00 -7.85
CA PRO A 386 5.50 -5.71 -7.73
C PRO A 386 6.42 -6.91 -8.01
N ASP A 387 6.02 -8.12 -7.64
CA ASP A 387 6.81 -9.34 -7.90
C ASP A 387 6.87 -9.66 -9.40
N ILE A 388 5.77 -9.39 -10.12
CA ILE A 388 5.69 -9.55 -11.59
C ILE A 388 6.57 -8.50 -12.26
N THR A 389 6.54 -7.26 -11.77
CA THR A 389 7.39 -6.16 -12.26
C THR A 389 8.87 -6.51 -12.15
N LEU A 390 9.33 -7.01 -10.99
CA LEU A 390 10.72 -7.42 -10.77
C LEU A 390 11.19 -8.52 -11.75
N ILE A 391 10.34 -9.53 -12.00
CA ILE A 391 10.68 -10.62 -12.94
C ILE A 391 10.86 -10.07 -14.36
N LEU A 392 10.02 -9.10 -14.76
CA LEU A 392 10.06 -8.51 -16.08
C LEU A 392 11.26 -7.56 -16.23
N GLU A 393 11.54 -6.72 -15.24
CA GLU A 393 12.76 -5.88 -15.17
C GLU A 393 14.04 -6.70 -15.34
N SER A 394 14.12 -7.88 -14.70
CA SER A 394 15.24 -8.82 -14.87
C SER A 394 15.42 -9.25 -16.34
N LYS A 395 14.33 -9.51 -17.07
CA LYS A 395 14.38 -9.88 -18.49
C LYS A 395 14.77 -8.71 -19.38
N PHE A 396 14.36 -7.51 -19.04
CA PHE A 396 14.81 -6.30 -19.73
C PHE A 396 16.31 -6.07 -19.55
N ASN A 397 16.84 -6.28 -18.34
CA ASN A 397 18.27 -6.19 -18.10
C ASN A 397 19.07 -7.27 -18.88
N GLU A 398 18.56 -8.51 -18.90
CA GLU A 398 19.15 -9.59 -19.71
C GLU A 398 19.19 -9.24 -21.21
N TRP A 399 18.16 -8.55 -21.70
CA TRP A 399 18.11 -8.08 -23.08
C TRP A 399 19.08 -6.92 -23.35
N LEU A 400 19.13 -5.93 -22.45
CA LEU A 400 20.03 -4.78 -22.54
C LEU A 400 21.50 -5.18 -22.61
N THR A 401 21.91 -6.16 -21.80
CA THR A 401 23.31 -6.65 -21.79
C THR A 401 23.70 -7.38 -23.08
N LYS A 402 22.72 -7.86 -23.87
CA LYS A 402 22.92 -8.58 -25.13
C LYS A 402 22.79 -7.68 -26.37
N LEU A 403 22.44 -6.41 -26.20
CA LEU A 403 22.30 -5.41 -27.26
C LEU A 403 23.65 -4.81 -27.65
#